data_AF-A0A970T344-F1
#
_entry.id   AF-A0A970T344-F1
#
_cell.length_a   1.000
_cell.length_b   1.000
_cell.length_c   1.000
_cell.angle_alpha   90.00
_cell.angle_beta   90.00
_cell.angle_gamma   90.00
#
_symmetry.space_group_name_H-M   'P 1'
#
loop_
_entity.id
_entity.type
_entity.pdbx_description
1 polymer ?
#
loop_
_entity_poly.entity_id
_entity_poly.type
_entity_poly.pdbx_seq_one_letter_code
_entity_poly.pdbx_strand_id
1 'polypeptide(L)'
;MEKILDYQQYLLDLPKETYITILENCYSEITVANTDGDVIYANPKSIECHGILPENMRDINFLTSYNGLWTPPSTQYAIDTGRTVFCRQKYLLDKKLHITITTPVYDENNELEMIVYTSMDDDAIQHFDIDYLEESGSNKISAREKQKSDNNIVGNSYIIYKTLNRLYQAAKSDIPVLLLGETGVGKSLFAKYIHDCSPRKDAPFISINCASIPDNLIESELFGYVPYAFTGASPKGKKGLVELANGGTLFLDEIGELEWNIQV
;
A
#
# COMPACT_ATOMS: atom_id res chain seq x y z
N MET A 1 14.72 -4.04 -46.72
CA MET A 1 15.50 -2.86 -46.29
C MET A 1 14.75 -1.55 -46.57
N GLU A 2 14.22 -1.29 -47.77
CA GLU A 2 13.45 -0.05 -48.05
C GLU A 2 12.25 0.22 -47.13
N LYS A 3 11.44 -0.80 -46.77
CA LYS A 3 10.27 -0.62 -45.88
C LYS A 3 10.60 -0.30 -44.41
N ILE A 4 11.81 -0.65 -43.93
CA ILE A 4 12.23 -0.38 -42.54
C ILE A 4 12.62 1.09 -42.40
N LEU A 5 13.29 1.65 -43.41
CA LEU A 5 13.60 3.08 -43.49
C LEU A 5 12.31 3.93 -43.48
N ASP A 6 11.29 3.49 -44.21
CA ASP A 6 10.01 4.20 -44.30
C ASP A 6 9.28 4.26 -42.94
N TYR A 7 9.29 3.17 -42.17
CA TYR A 7 8.64 3.14 -40.85
C TYR A 7 9.41 3.93 -39.79
N GLN A 8 10.74 3.84 -39.75
CA GLN A 8 11.54 4.66 -38.85
C GLN A 8 11.40 6.15 -39.17
N GLN A 9 11.38 6.52 -40.44
CA GLN A 9 11.14 7.90 -40.85
C GLN A 9 9.74 8.37 -40.44
N TYR A 10 8.70 7.54 -40.65
CA TYR A 10 7.35 7.82 -40.16
C TYR A 10 7.31 8.09 -38.65
N LEU A 11 8.04 7.30 -37.85
CA LEU A 11 8.13 7.54 -36.41
C LEU A 11 8.85 8.87 -36.11
N LEU A 12 9.96 9.15 -36.78
CA LEU A 12 10.71 10.39 -36.57
C LEU A 12 9.94 11.65 -37.01
N ASP A 13 9.02 11.51 -37.97
CA ASP A 13 8.19 12.61 -38.48
C ASP A 13 7.02 12.96 -37.52
N LEU A 14 6.67 12.08 -36.59
CA LEU A 14 5.63 12.36 -35.60
C LEU A 14 6.13 13.37 -34.55
N PRO A 15 5.36 14.44 -34.25
CA PRO A 15 5.68 15.36 -33.16
C PRO A 15 5.79 14.62 -31.82
N LYS A 16 6.71 15.08 -30.96
CA LYS A 16 6.94 14.49 -29.62
C LYS A 16 5.66 14.49 -28.79
N GLU A 17 4.84 15.52 -28.91
CA GLU A 17 3.56 15.68 -28.21
C GLU A 17 2.57 14.57 -28.58
N THR A 18 2.65 14.06 -29.81
CA THR A 18 1.81 12.94 -30.27
C THR A 18 2.15 11.66 -29.51
N TYR A 19 3.44 11.36 -29.33
CA TYR A 19 3.87 10.20 -28.54
C TYR A 19 3.42 10.28 -27.09
N ILE A 20 3.58 11.47 -26.48
CA ILE A 20 3.12 11.71 -25.11
C ILE A 20 1.61 11.47 -25.03
N THR A 21 0.84 12.05 -25.96
CA THR A 21 -0.62 11.88 -26.00
C THR A 21 -1.03 10.42 -26.13
N ILE A 22 -0.35 9.65 -26.99
CA ILE A 22 -0.62 8.21 -27.14
C ILE A 22 -0.38 7.48 -25.82
N LEU A 23 0.80 7.67 -25.21
CA LEU A 23 1.17 6.94 -24.00
C LEU A 23 0.30 7.32 -22.79
N GLU A 24 -0.06 8.60 -22.65
CA GLU A 24 -0.95 9.12 -21.60
C GLU A 24 -2.38 8.59 -21.71
N ASN A 25 -2.81 8.17 -22.91
CA ASN A 25 -4.15 7.65 -23.18
C ASN A 25 -4.17 6.14 -23.46
N CYS A 26 -3.05 5.43 -23.26
CA CYS A 26 -3.04 3.97 -23.34
C CYS A 26 -3.94 3.37 -22.26
N TYR A 27 -4.79 2.41 -22.67
CA TYR A 27 -5.66 1.69 -21.75
C TYR A 27 -4.86 0.85 -20.74
N SER A 28 -3.83 0.17 -21.23
CA SER A 28 -2.92 -0.63 -20.41
C SER A 28 -1.91 0.27 -19.69
N GLU A 29 -1.44 -0.21 -18.54
CA GLU A 29 -0.25 0.34 -17.90
C GLU A 29 0.95 0.09 -18.81
N ILE A 30 1.73 1.14 -19.05
CA ILE A 30 3.05 1.04 -19.65
C ILE A 30 4.05 1.61 -18.63
N THR A 31 4.99 0.76 -18.23
CA THR A 31 6.11 1.14 -17.36
C THR A 31 7.40 0.67 -18.03
N VAL A 32 8.48 1.42 -17.88
CA VAL A 32 9.80 1.09 -18.46
C VAL A 32 10.85 1.21 -17.37
N ALA A 33 11.72 0.20 -17.28
CA ALA A 33 12.89 0.23 -16.41
C ALA A 33 14.18 0.16 -17.23
N ASN A 34 15.26 0.74 -16.68
CA ASN A 34 16.61 0.56 -17.21
C ASN A 34 17.14 -0.87 -16.90
N THR A 35 18.37 -1.15 -17.29
CA THR A 35 19.07 -2.43 -17.07
C THR A 35 19.27 -2.77 -15.60
N ASP A 36 19.38 -1.77 -14.74
CA ASP A 36 19.53 -1.92 -13.28
C ASP A 36 18.17 -2.11 -12.56
N GLY A 37 17.07 -2.05 -13.31
CA GLY A 37 15.71 -2.21 -12.81
C GLY A 37 15.06 -0.94 -12.26
N ASP A 38 15.71 0.22 -12.36
CA ASP A 38 15.12 1.51 -11.98
C ASP A 38 14.08 1.93 -13.01
N VAL A 39 12.90 2.31 -12.54
CA VAL A 39 11.83 2.80 -13.41
C VAL A 39 12.22 4.17 -13.97
N ILE A 40 12.22 4.30 -15.29
CA ILE A 40 12.52 5.55 -16.01
C ILE A 40 11.26 6.21 -16.60
N TYR A 41 10.21 5.43 -16.82
CA TYR A 41 8.94 5.89 -17.35
C TYR A 41 7.77 5.07 -16.79
N ALA A 42 6.65 5.75 -16.53
CA ALA A 42 5.35 5.15 -16.31
C ALA A 42 4.29 6.07 -16.92
N ASN A 43 3.17 5.50 -17.37
CA ASN A 43 2.01 6.26 -17.81
C ASN A 43 0.98 6.45 -16.67
N PRO A 44 -0.06 7.31 -16.84
CA PRO A 44 -1.05 7.60 -15.80
C PRO A 44 -1.80 6.38 -15.25
N LYS A 45 -1.86 5.29 -16.03
CA LYS A 45 -2.51 4.05 -15.60
C LYS A 45 -1.83 3.40 -14.38
N SER A 46 -0.57 3.75 -14.10
CA SER A 46 0.12 3.38 -12.85
C SER A 46 -0.64 3.80 -11.58
N ILE A 47 -1.46 4.86 -11.63
CA ILE A 47 -2.31 5.27 -10.51
C ILE A 47 -3.38 4.23 -10.21
N GLU A 48 -3.98 3.65 -11.24
CA GLU A 48 -5.01 2.63 -11.08
C GLU A 48 -4.41 1.28 -10.69
N CYS A 49 -3.29 0.91 -11.31
CA CYS A 49 -2.61 -0.37 -11.05
C CYS A 49 -1.92 -0.39 -9.67
N HIS A 50 -1.25 0.70 -9.28
CA HIS A 50 -0.36 0.73 -8.12
C HIS A 50 -0.72 1.81 -7.09
N GLY A 51 -1.60 2.75 -7.39
CA GLY A 51 -1.85 3.90 -6.52
C GLY A 51 -0.68 4.89 -6.48
N ILE A 52 0.15 4.92 -7.53
CA ILE A 52 1.38 5.71 -7.62
C ILE A 52 1.23 6.70 -8.76
N LEU A 53 1.57 7.96 -8.52
CA LEU A 53 1.69 8.95 -9.59
C LEU A 53 2.86 8.58 -10.51
N PRO A 54 2.75 8.75 -11.83
CA PRO A 54 3.79 8.36 -12.79
C PRO A 54 5.20 8.87 -12.44
N GLU A 55 5.31 10.12 -11.96
CA GLU A 55 6.56 10.73 -11.55
C GLU A 55 7.20 10.05 -10.33
N ASN A 56 6.38 9.51 -9.43
CA ASN A 56 6.84 8.81 -8.21
C ASN A 56 7.19 7.35 -8.49
N MET A 57 6.78 6.79 -9.63
CA MET A 57 7.20 5.44 -10.03
C MET A 57 8.72 5.36 -10.20
N ARG A 58 9.37 6.48 -10.52
CA ARG A 58 10.83 6.58 -10.72
C ARG A 58 11.67 6.33 -9.46
N ASP A 59 11.05 6.38 -8.28
CA ASP A 59 11.70 6.05 -7.01
C ASP A 59 11.69 4.53 -6.72
N ILE A 60 11.19 3.73 -7.66
CA ILE A 60 11.01 2.28 -7.50
C ILE A 60 11.99 1.55 -8.39
N ASN A 61 12.65 0.56 -7.80
CA ASN A 61 13.47 -0.41 -8.53
C ASN A 61 12.77 -1.79 -8.55
N PHE A 62 12.49 -2.33 -9.73
CA PHE A 62 11.73 -3.58 -9.90
C PHE A 62 12.52 -4.86 -9.58
N LEU A 63 13.84 -4.77 -9.39
CA LEU A 63 14.66 -5.89 -8.93
C LEU A 63 14.79 -5.91 -7.40
N THR A 64 14.93 -4.76 -6.76
CA THR A 64 15.28 -4.65 -5.34
C THR A 64 14.14 -4.16 -4.45
N SER A 65 13.29 -3.27 -4.96
CA SER A 65 12.19 -2.66 -4.21
C SER A 65 10.86 -3.39 -4.37
N TYR A 66 10.86 -4.49 -5.11
CA TYR A 66 9.72 -5.36 -5.34
C TYR A 66 8.99 -5.73 -4.03
N ASN A 67 9.68 -6.07 -2.94
CA ASN A 67 9.12 -6.26 -1.57
C ASN A 67 7.77 -7.00 -1.47
N GLY A 68 7.40 -7.84 -2.45
CA GLY A 68 6.10 -8.52 -2.54
C GLY A 68 4.92 -7.66 -3.02
N LEU A 69 5.15 -6.52 -3.66
CA LEU A 69 4.12 -5.62 -4.21
C LEU A 69 3.22 -6.29 -5.25
N TRP A 70 3.77 -7.24 -6.01
CA TRP A 70 3.04 -8.17 -6.85
C TRP A 70 3.61 -9.58 -6.65
N THR A 71 3.02 -10.64 -7.17
CA THR A 71 3.67 -11.98 -7.16
C THR A 71 3.08 -12.88 -8.26
N PRO A 72 3.90 -13.70 -8.94
CA PRO A 72 5.37 -13.83 -8.81
C PRO A 72 6.14 -12.69 -9.53
N PRO A 73 7.42 -12.43 -9.17
CA PRO A 73 8.24 -11.45 -9.88
C PRO A 73 8.62 -11.96 -11.28
N SER A 74 8.59 -11.09 -12.28
CA SER A 74 8.89 -11.44 -13.68
C SER A 74 10.19 -10.84 -14.21
N THR A 75 10.67 -9.73 -13.65
CA THR A 75 11.82 -8.97 -14.16
C THR A 75 13.10 -9.79 -14.25
N GLN A 76 13.57 -10.35 -13.12
CA GLN A 76 14.82 -11.13 -13.12
C GLN A 76 14.74 -12.32 -14.08
N TYR A 77 13.61 -13.01 -14.11
CA TYR A 77 13.41 -14.15 -15.01
C TYR A 77 13.43 -13.73 -16.50
N ALA A 78 12.86 -12.56 -16.84
CA ALA A 78 12.91 -12.02 -18.19
C ALA A 78 14.33 -11.67 -18.62
N ILE A 79 15.14 -11.10 -17.72
CA ILE A 79 16.55 -10.80 -17.94
C ILE A 79 17.35 -12.10 -18.13
N ASP A 80 17.23 -13.04 -17.19
CA ASP A 80 18.00 -14.30 -17.19
C ASP A 80 17.74 -15.16 -18.44
N THR A 81 16.48 -15.19 -18.89
CA THR A 81 16.08 -15.99 -20.06
C THR A 81 16.17 -15.23 -21.38
N GLY A 82 16.34 -13.92 -21.29
CA GLY A 82 16.39 -12.99 -22.41
C GLY A 82 15.15 -12.93 -23.30
N ARG A 83 13.99 -13.41 -22.82
CA ARG A 83 12.74 -13.46 -23.59
C ARG A 83 11.61 -12.70 -22.92
N THR A 84 10.60 -12.34 -23.70
CA THR A 84 9.34 -11.82 -23.16
C THR A 84 8.67 -12.84 -22.24
N VAL A 85 8.27 -12.37 -21.06
CA VAL A 85 7.60 -13.15 -20.03
C VAL A 85 6.16 -12.69 -19.89
N PHE A 86 5.23 -13.64 -19.90
CA PHE A 86 3.81 -13.41 -19.66
C PHE A 86 3.48 -13.96 -18.28
N CYS A 87 2.98 -13.13 -17.39
CA CYS A 87 2.69 -13.52 -16.02
C CYS A 87 1.34 -12.97 -15.58
N ARG A 88 0.54 -13.84 -14.94
CA ARG A 88 -0.60 -13.36 -14.15
C ARG A 88 -0.09 -13.07 -12.75
N GLN A 89 -0.01 -11.79 -12.40
CA GLN A 89 0.54 -11.29 -11.15
C GLN A 89 -0.59 -10.87 -10.23
N LYS A 90 -0.55 -11.29 -8.97
CA LYS A 90 -1.45 -10.76 -7.96
C LYS A 90 -0.86 -9.48 -7.40
N TYR A 91 -1.50 -8.35 -7.66
CA TYR A 91 -1.07 -7.06 -7.13
C TYR A 91 -1.58 -6.94 -5.69
N LEU A 92 -0.72 -6.49 -4.79
CA LEU A 92 -1.02 -6.51 -3.36
C LEU A 92 -1.95 -5.34 -2.94
N LEU A 93 -1.98 -4.26 -3.73
CA LEU A 93 -2.76 -3.05 -3.45
C LEU A 93 -4.27 -3.28 -3.60
N ASP A 94 -4.71 -3.78 -4.75
CA ASP A 94 -6.13 -4.04 -5.04
C ASP A 94 -6.54 -5.50 -4.78
N LYS A 95 -5.54 -6.36 -4.50
CA LYS A 95 -5.66 -7.82 -4.36
C LYS A 95 -6.19 -8.51 -5.62
N LYS A 96 -6.17 -7.83 -6.77
CA LYS A 96 -6.62 -8.36 -8.06
C LYS A 96 -5.48 -9.07 -8.77
N LEU A 97 -5.87 -9.86 -9.76
CA LEU A 97 -4.95 -10.45 -10.71
C LEU A 97 -4.80 -9.45 -11.85
N HIS A 98 -3.55 -9.19 -12.22
CA HIS A 98 -3.19 -8.42 -13.41
C HIS A 98 -2.43 -9.34 -14.34
N ILE A 99 -2.65 -9.20 -15.64
CA ILE A 99 -1.78 -9.79 -16.65
C ILE A 99 -0.68 -8.78 -16.92
N THR A 100 0.55 -9.19 -16.66
CA THR A 100 1.76 -8.40 -16.87
C THR A 100 2.64 -9.09 -17.90
N ILE A 101 3.02 -8.34 -18.92
CA ILE A 101 3.96 -8.73 -19.95
C ILE A 101 5.26 -7.97 -19.68
N THR A 102 6.35 -8.70 -19.48
CA THR A 102 7.68 -8.13 -19.27
C THR A 102 8.54 -8.44 -20.49
N THR A 103 8.88 -7.40 -21.24
CA THR A 103 9.62 -7.51 -22.50
C THR A 103 11.00 -6.88 -22.35
N PRO A 104 12.09 -7.67 -22.31
CA PRO A 104 13.44 -7.14 -22.44
C PRO A 104 13.63 -6.61 -23.88
N VAL A 105 14.17 -5.41 -23.99
CA VAL A 105 14.48 -4.74 -25.26
C VAL A 105 15.99 -4.69 -25.41
N TYR A 106 16.47 -5.06 -26.59
CA TYR A 106 17.90 -5.14 -26.91
C TYR A 106 18.26 -4.14 -27.99
N ASP A 107 19.47 -3.61 -27.91
CA ASP A 107 20.03 -2.73 -28.92
C ASP A 107 20.51 -3.50 -30.17
N GLU A 108 21.12 -2.80 -31.13
CA GLU A 108 21.67 -3.39 -32.35
C GLU A 108 22.83 -4.38 -32.09
N ASN A 109 23.50 -4.28 -30.93
CA ASN A 109 24.59 -5.16 -30.51
C ASN A 109 24.10 -6.36 -29.71
N ASN A 110 22.78 -6.52 -29.53
CA ASN A 110 22.15 -7.55 -28.71
C ASN A 110 22.51 -7.43 -27.22
N GLU A 111 22.79 -6.22 -26.74
CA GLU A 111 22.91 -5.87 -25.33
C GLU A 111 21.56 -5.40 -24.79
N LEU A 112 21.23 -5.75 -23.55
CA LEU A 112 19.97 -5.34 -22.94
C LEU A 112 19.98 -3.81 -22.79
N GLU A 113 19.02 -3.12 -23.40
CA GLU A 113 18.90 -1.66 -23.35
C GLU A 113 17.90 -1.23 -22.27
N MET A 114 16.75 -1.90 -22.20
CA MET A 114 15.70 -1.60 -21.24
C MET A 114 14.71 -2.75 -21.08
N ILE A 115 13.76 -2.59 -20.16
CA ILE A 115 12.69 -3.54 -19.91
C ILE A 115 11.36 -2.80 -19.96
N VAL A 116 10.48 -3.22 -20.86
CA VAL A 116 9.14 -2.66 -21.02
C VAL A 116 8.13 -3.59 -20.36
N TYR A 117 7.28 -3.00 -19.52
CA TYR A 117 6.20 -3.67 -18.81
C TYR A 117 4.88 -3.19 -19.39
N THR A 118 4.00 -4.14 -19.70
CA THR A 118 2.59 -3.85 -20.02
C THR A 118 1.71 -4.61 -19.05
N SER A 119 0.87 -3.90 -18.30
CA SER A 119 0.00 -4.51 -17.30
C SER A 119 -1.46 -4.11 -17.52
N MET A 120 -2.37 -5.03 -17.20
CA MET A 120 -3.81 -4.79 -17.26
C MET A 120 -4.54 -5.71 -16.29
N ASP A 121 -5.69 -5.24 -15.79
CA ASP A 121 -6.56 -6.02 -14.91
C ASP A 121 -7.05 -7.30 -15.62
N ASP A 122 -6.86 -8.45 -14.98
CA ASP A 122 -7.30 -9.74 -15.52
C ASP A 122 -8.84 -9.84 -15.54
N ASP A 123 -9.53 -9.18 -14.62
CA ASP A 123 -11.01 -9.12 -14.61
C ASP A 123 -11.51 -8.43 -15.89
N ALA A 124 -10.83 -7.39 -16.36
CA ALA A 124 -11.18 -6.72 -17.61
C ALA A 124 -11.12 -7.73 -18.76
N ILE A 125 -10.05 -8.52 -18.89
CA ILE A 125 -9.93 -9.50 -19.97
C ILE A 125 -10.98 -10.61 -19.89
N GLN A 126 -11.35 -11.06 -18.68
CA GLN A 126 -12.31 -12.15 -18.51
C GLN A 126 -13.77 -11.74 -18.72
N HIS A 127 -14.11 -10.47 -18.52
CA HIS A 127 -15.47 -9.96 -18.73
C HIS A 127 -15.65 -9.32 -20.12
N PHE A 128 -14.65 -9.45 -21.00
CA PHE A 128 -14.67 -8.91 -22.36
C PHE A 128 -15.48 -9.76 -23.37
N ASP A 129 -16.54 -10.41 -22.91
CA ASP A 129 -17.65 -10.82 -23.78
C ASP A 129 -18.58 -9.62 -24.01
N ILE A 130 -18.00 -8.53 -24.52
CA ILE A 130 -18.65 -7.46 -25.29
C ILE A 130 -19.67 -6.61 -24.48
N ASP A 131 -19.25 -5.40 -24.05
CA ASP A 131 -20.12 -4.31 -23.55
C ASP A 131 -21.27 -3.93 -24.51
N TYR A 132 -21.24 -4.42 -25.77
CA TYR A 132 -22.31 -4.29 -26.77
C TYR A 132 -23.43 -5.35 -26.67
N LEU A 133 -23.24 -6.44 -25.92
CA LEU A 133 -24.24 -7.51 -25.78
C LEU A 133 -25.21 -7.27 -24.60
N GLU A 134 -24.82 -6.46 -23.62
CA GLU A 134 -25.62 -6.24 -22.39
C GLU A 134 -26.86 -5.35 -22.58
N GLU A 135 -26.96 -4.56 -23.67
CA GLU A 135 -28.23 -3.86 -23.97
C GLU A 135 -29.37 -4.82 -24.32
N SER A 136 -29.08 -6.11 -24.55
CA SER A 136 -30.06 -7.14 -24.87
C SER A 136 -30.06 -8.29 -23.86
N GLY A 137 -30.29 -7.98 -22.58
CA GLY A 137 -31.02 -8.92 -21.72
C GLY A 137 -30.40 -9.26 -20.36
N SER A 138 -31.12 -8.80 -19.33
CA SER A 138 -31.33 -9.48 -18.04
C SER A 138 -30.14 -9.67 -17.08
N ASN A 139 -30.19 -8.85 -16.01
CA ASN A 139 -29.98 -9.23 -14.61
C ASN A 139 -28.90 -10.28 -14.30
N LYS A 140 -27.71 -9.81 -13.92
CA LYS A 140 -26.89 -10.49 -12.90
C LYS A 140 -26.41 -9.52 -11.83
N ILE A 141 -27.35 -9.21 -10.93
CA ILE A 141 -27.03 -8.95 -9.53
C ILE A 141 -26.55 -10.29 -8.94
N SER A 142 -25.31 -10.35 -8.45
CA SER A 142 -24.94 -10.89 -7.12
C SER A 142 -23.48 -11.35 -7.04
N ALA A 143 -22.96 -11.30 -5.80
CA ALA A 143 -21.69 -11.85 -5.32
C ALA A 143 -20.44 -10.97 -5.40
N ARG A 144 -20.50 -9.77 -4.80
CA ARG A 144 -19.33 -9.20 -4.10
C ARG A 144 -19.70 -8.85 -2.65
N GLU A 145 -20.08 -9.87 -1.88
CA GLU A 145 -19.88 -9.83 -0.44
C GLU A 145 -18.38 -10.09 -0.16
N LYS A 146 -17.56 -9.07 -0.38
CA LYS A 146 -16.22 -9.05 0.22
C LYS A 146 -16.43 -8.94 1.72
N GLN A 147 -16.05 -9.98 2.45
CA GLN A 147 -15.83 -9.95 3.90
C GLN A 147 -15.13 -8.63 4.26
N LYS A 148 -15.90 -7.70 4.84
CA LYS A 148 -15.37 -6.55 5.58
C LYS A 148 -14.66 -7.13 6.79
N SER A 149 -13.35 -7.31 6.69
CA SER A 149 -12.52 -7.05 7.86
C SER A 149 -12.69 -5.57 8.17
N ASP A 150 -13.08 -5.22 9.39
CA ASP A 150 -13.35 -3.86 9.91
C ASP A 150 -12.12 -2.92 9.91
N ASN A 151 -11.23 -3.02 8.91
CA ASN A 151 -10.16 -2.07 8.69
C ASN A 151 -10.73 -0.83 7.98
N ASN A 152 -11.20 0.12 8.79
CA ASN A 152 -11.75 1.42 8.38
C ASN A 152 -10.74 2.40 7.75
N ILE A 153 -9.55 1.93 7.34
CA ILE A 153 -8.55 2.77 6.66
C ILE A 153 -8.91 2.80 5.17
N VAL A 154 -9.47 3.93 4.73
CA VAL A 154 -9.81 4.19 3.33
C VAL A 154 -8.67 4.96 2.67
N GLY A 155 -7.98 4.32 1.74
CA GLY A 155 -6.92 4.94 0.94
C GLY A 155 -6.28 3.94 -0.01
N ASN A 156 -6.06 4.35 -1.26
CA ASN A 156 -5.52 3.50 -2.34
C ASN A 156 -4.17 4.00 -2.87
N SER A 157 -3.48 4.88 -2.15
CA SER A 157 -2.15 5.36 -2.56
C SER A 157 -1.04 4.43 -2.07
N TYR A 158 0.07 4.40 -2.80
CA TYR A 158 1.25 3.64 -2.40
C TYR A 158 1.85 4.08 -1.08
N ILE A 159 1.77 5.37 -0.73
CA ILE A 159 2.25 5.87 0.57
C ILE A 159 1.45 5.22 1.71
N ILE A 160 0.12 5.16 1.58
CA ILE A 160 -0.74 4.45 2.54
C ILE A 160 -0.37 2.98 2.59
N TYR A 161 -0.20 2.32 1.45
CA TYR A 161 0.22 0.92 1.40
C TYR A 161 1.58 0.67 2.06
N LYS A 162 2.61 1.44 1.71
CA LYS A 162 3.97 1.35 2.29
C LYS A 162 3.92 1.55 3.80
N THR A 163 3.07 2.46 4.27
CA THR A 163 2.82 2.68 5.70
C THR A 163 2.17 1.45 6.32
N LEU A 164 1.06 0.95 5.77
CA LEU A 164 0.36 -0.25 6.26
C LEU A 164 1.26 -1.49 6.28
N ASN A 165 2.10 -1.69 5.26
CA ASN A 165 3.04 -2.82 5.23
C ASN A 165 4.10 -2.70 6.34
N ARG A 166 4.65 -1.50 6.59
CA ARG A 166 5.56 -1.28 7.73
C ARG A 166 4.87 -1.55 9.06
N LEU A 167 3.63 -1.09 9.22
CA LEU A 167 2.82 -1.34 10.41
C LEU A 167 2.52 -2.84 10.59
N TYR A 168 2.22 -3.56 9.50
CA TYR A 168 1.97 -5.00 9.51
C TYR A 168 3.20 -5.79 9.97
N GLN A 169 4.40 -5.39 9.53
CA GLN A 169 5.64 -6.04 10.01
C GLN A 169 5.92 -5.71 11.47
N ALA A 170 5.65 -4.47 11.92
CA ALA A 170 5.76 -4.09 13.32
C ALA A 170 4.77 -4.89 14.20
N ALA A 171 3.54 -5.13 13.72
CA ALA A 171 2.49 -5.85 14.42
C ALA A 171 2.83 -7.30 14.76
N LYS A 172 3.77 -7.93 14.03
CA LYS A 172 4.23 -9.30 14.30
C LYS A 172 5.21 -9.41 15.47
N SER A 173 5.64 -8.28 16.02
CA SER A 173 6.61 -8.21 17.10
C SER A 173 6.01 -7.53 18.33
N ASP A 174 6.67 -7.70 19.48
CA ASP A 174 6.25 -7.09 20.74
C ASP A 174 6.92 -5.73 21.00
N ILE A 175 7.52 -5.10 19.98
CA ILE A 175 8.20 -3.82 20.13
C ILE A 175 7.21 -2.66 20.32
N PRO A 176 7.56 -1.62 21.10
CA PRO A 176 6.83 -0.37 21.09
C PRO A 176 6.87 0.30 19.71
N VAL A 177 5.74 0.87 19.28
CA VAL A 177 5.63 1.57 17.99
C VAL A 177 5.31 3.04 18.23
N LEU A 178 6.17 3.94 17.73
CA LEU A 178 5.94 5.38 17.73
C LEU A 178 5.31 5.80 16.39
N LEU A 179 4.09 6.35 16.46
CA LEU A 179 3.39 6.89 15.29
C LEU A 179 3.57 8.40 15.23
N LEU A 180 4.30 8.87 14.22
CA LEU A 180 4.51 10.30 13.96
C LEU A 180 3.59 10.78 12.84
N GLY A 181 3.11 12.01 12.97
CA GLY A 181 2.26 12.67 11.99
C GLY A 181 1.49 13.84 12.60
N GLU A 182 0.98 14.73 11.76
CA GLU A 182 0.19 15.89 12.20
C GLU A 182 -1.13 15.47 12.88
N THR A 183 -1.78 16.42 13.56
CA THR A 183 -3.10 16.21 14.15
C THR A 183 -4.13 15.90 13.07
N GLY A 184 -4.97 14.89 13.29
CA GLY A 184 -6.05 14.53 12.36
C GLY A 184 -5.67 13.59 11.20
N VAL A 185 -4.41 13.15 11.07
CA VAL A 185 -3.98 12.22 9.98
C VAL A 185 -4.41 10.76 10.18
N GLY A 186 -5.22 10.46 11.21
CA GLY A 186 -5.72 9.11 11.47
C GLY A 186 -4.78 8.18 12.23
N LYS A 187 -3.86 8.69 13.06
CA LYS A 187 -2.92 7.88 13.87
C LYS A 187 -3.60 6.79 14.68
N SER A 188 -4.75 7.08 15.28
CA SER A 188 -5.51 6.11 16.08
C SER A 188 -6.05 4.94 15.23
N LEU A 189 -6.36 5.17 13.94
CA LEU A 189 -6.72 4.09 13.01
C LEU A 189 -5.52 3.19 12.71
N PHE A 190 -4.33 3.77 12.54
CA PHE A 190 -3.09 3.00 12.34
C PHE A 190 -2.70 2.19 13.58
N ALA A 191 -2.88 2.74 14.78
CA ALA A 191 -2.67 2.00 16.03
C ALA A 191 -3.62 0.80 16.15
N LYS A 192 -4.91 0.99 15.82
CA LYS A 192 -5.88 -0.09 15.79
C LYS A 192 -5.52 -1.16 14.75
N TYR A 193 -5.09 -0.74 13.55
CA TYR A 193 -4.61 -1.65 12.51
C TYR A 193 -3.42 -2.51 12.97
N ILE A 194 -2.45 -1.94 13.69
CA ILE A 194 -1.34 -2.71 14.28
C ILE A 194 -1.89 -3.79 15.23
N HIS A 195 -2.78 -3.41 16.14
CA HIS A 195 -3.37 -4.35 17.09
C HIS A 195 -4.12 -5.49 16.38
N ASP A 196 -4.97 -5.16 15.41
CA ASP A 196 -5.79 -6.14 14.65
C ASP A 196 -4.93 -7.10 13.81
N CYS A 197 -3.75 -6.66 13.39
CA CYS A 197 -2.79 -7.49 12.66
C CYS A 197 -1.80 -8.27 13.56
N SER A 198 -1.83 -8.02 14.87
CA SER A 198 -0.91 -8.64 15.82
C SER A 198 -1.41 -10.01 16.32
N PRO A 199 -0.53 -10.82 16.95
CA PRO A 199 -0.97 -12.01 17.69
C PRO A 199 -1.96 -11.71 18.84
N ARG A 200 -2.08 -10.44 19.25
CA ARG A 200 -2.93 -9.99 20.37
C ARG A 200 -4.26 -9.39 19.91
N LYS A 201 -4.66 -9.58 18.65
CA LYS A 201 -5.90 -9.02 18.06
C LYS A 201 -7.19 -9.36 18.82
N ASP A 202 -7.22 -10.49 19.53
CA ASP A 202 -8.37 -10.97 20.30
C ASP A 202 -8.29 -10.52 21.78
N ALA A 203 -7.24 -9.79 22.15
CA ALA A 203 -7.02 -9.22 23.48
C ALA A 203 -7.45 -7.74 23.55
N PRO A 204 -7.45 -7.09 24.73
CA PRO A 204 -7.92 -5.71 24.86
C PRO A 204 -7.10 -4.71 24.03
N PHE A 205 -7.78 -3.81 23.33
CA PHE A 205 -7.19 -2.59 22.78
C PHE A 205 -7.68 -1.40 23.61
N ILE A 206 -6.79 -0.81 24.40
CA ILE A 206 -7.08 0.36 25.22
C ILE A 206 -6.42 1.56 24.57
N SER A 207 -7.20 2.60 24.29
CA SER A 207 -6.74 3.85 23.71
C SER A 207 -7.04 4.98 24.66
N ILE A 208 -6.08 5.87 24.87
CA ILE A 208 -6.21 7.06 25.70
C ILE A 208 -5.59 8.25 24.97
N ASN A 209 -6.31 9.37 24.95
CA ASN A 209 -5.75 10.65 24.52
C ASN A 209 -5.22 11.36 25.77
N CYS A 210 -3.91 11.51 25.87
CA CYS A 210 -3.24 12.08 27.02
C CYS A 210 -3.62 13.56 27.24
N ALA A 211 -3.83 14.34 26.18
CA ALA A 211 -4.22 15.75 26.29
C ALA A 211 -5.67 15.95 26.75
N SER A 212 -6.50 14.91 26.73
CA SER A 212 -7.90 14.98 27.14
C SER A 212 -8.13 14.81 28.64
N ILE A 213 -7.09 14.41 29.39
CA ILE A 213 -7.18 14.11 30.82
C ILE A 213 -6.36 15.16 31.60
N PRO A 214 -6.91 15.73 32.69
CA PRO A 214 -6.15 16.62 33.55
C PRO A 214 -4.87 15.97 34.10
N ASP A 215 -3.76 16.72 34.13
CA ASP A 215 -2.43 16.23 34.55
C ASP A 215 -2.45 15.64 35.96
N ASN A 216 -3.26 16.18 36.86
CA ASN A 216 -3.39 15.67 38.22
C ASN A 216 -4.15 14.33 38.32
N LEU A 217 -4.77 13.85 37.24
CA LEU A 217 -5.53 12.60 37.20
C LEU A 217 -4.88 11.54 36.33
N ILE A 218 -4.05 11.90 35.35
CA ILE A 218 -3.50 10.97 34.36
C ILE A 218 -2.73 9.81 35.00
N GLU A 219 -1.96 10.04 36.06
CA GLU A 219 -1.24 8.99 36.79
C GLU A 219 -2.22 7.95 37.37
N SER A 220 -3.30 8.44 38.00
CA SER A 220 -4.33 7.59 38.59
C SER A 220 -5.18 6.85 37.55
N GLU A 221 -5.29 7.38 36.32
CA GLU A 221 -5.91 6.71 35.18
C GLU A 221 -5.00 5.61 34.63
N LEU A 222 -3.72 5.90 34.41
CA LEU A 222 -2.76 4.96 33.83
C LEU A 222 -2.47 3.78 34.76
N PHE A 223 -2.19 4.07 36.03
CA PHE A 223 -1.71 3.08 37.00
C PHE A 223 -2.77 2.61 38.00
N GLY A 224 -3.87 3.35 38.13
CA GLY A 224 -4.88 3.06 39.12
C GLY A 224 -4.45 3.46 40.53
N TYR A 225 -5.27 3.09 41.52
CA TYR A 225 -4.98 3.33 42.93
C TYR A 225 -5.72 2.34 43.83
N VAL A 226 -5.12 2.07 44.99
CA VAL A 226 -5.74 1.23 46.03
C VAL A 226 -6.80 2.01 46.83
N PRO A 227 -7.76 1.33 47.47
CA PRO A 227 -8.70 2.00 48.37
C PRO A 227 -8.01 2.94 49.36
N TYR A 228 -8.56 4.14 49.51
CA TYR A 228 -8.07 5.15 50.46
C TYR A 228 -6.64 5.67 50.21
N ALA A 229 -6.12 5.57 48.99
CA ALA A 229 -4.77 6.06 48.64
C ALA A 229 -4.57 7.57 48.85
N PHE A 230 -5.62 8.38 48.73
CA PHE A 230 -5.60 9.83 48.93
C PHE A 230 -6.98 10.36 49.35
N THR A 231 -7.04 11.62 49.78
CA THR A 231 -8.30 12.28 50.16
C THR A 231 -9.25 12.38 48.96
N GLY A 232 -10.38 11.65 49.01
CA GLY A 232 -11.33 11.55 47.90
C GLY A 232 -11.20 10.27 47.07
N ALA A 233 -10.22 9.40 47.37
CA ALA A 233 -10.09 8.10 46.71
C ALA A 233 -11.30 7.20 47.01
N SER A 234 -11.79 6.51 45.98
CA SER A 234 -12.88 5.55 46.10
C SER A 234 -12.53 4.43 47.10
N PRO A 235 -13.44 4.04 48.01
CA PRO A 235 -13.28 2.86 48.87
C PRO A 235 -13.11 1.54 48.12
N LYS A 236 -13.40 1.52 46.81
CA LYS A 236 -13.22 0.35 45.94
C LYS A 236 -11.89 0.36 45.18
N GLY A 237 -11.10 1.43 45.30
CA GLY A 237 -9.92 1.65 44.45
C GLY A 237 -10.29 1.83 42.97
N LYS A 238 -9.28 1.81 42.10
CA LYS A 238 -9.43 1.88 40.65
C LYS A 238 -8.31 1.07 39.98
N LYS A 239 -8.66 0.25 39.00
CA LYS A 239 -7.67 -0.40 38.12
C LYS A 239 -7.13 0.60 37.10
N GLY A 240 -5.83 0.55 36.86
CA GLY A 240 -5.18 1.39 35.85
C GLY A 240 -5.42 0.88 34.43
N LEU A 241 -5.32 1.78 33.45
CA LEU A 241 -5.41 1.44 32.03
C LEU A 241 -4.33 0.47 31.59
N VAL A 242 -3.13 0.53 32.20
CA VAL A 242 -2.06 -0.44 31.97
C VAL A 242 -2.49 -1.85 32.38
N GLU A 243 -3.16 -1.98 33.52
CA GLU A 243 -3.71 -3.27 34.00
C GLU A 243 -4.86 -3.75 33.09
N LEU A 244 -5.73 -2.84 32.64
CA LEU A 244 -6.84 -3.16 31.74
C LEU A 244 -6.37 -3.59 30.35
N ALA A 245 -5.21 -3.10 29.90
CA ALA A 245 -4.59 -3.46 28.63
C ALA A 245 -3.75 -4.75 28.71
N ASN A 246 -3.71 -5.43 29.87
CA ASN A 246 -2.88 -6.60 30.08
C ASN A 246 -3.17 -7.71 29.04
N GLY A 247 -2.10 -8.25 28.45
CA GLY A 247 -2.17 -9.22 27.34
C GLY A 247 -2.55 -8.62 25.97
N GLY A 248 -2.90 -7.35 25.91
CA GLY A 248 -3.35 -6.65 24.70
C GLY A 248 -2.43 -5.50 24.29
N THR A 249 -3.02 -4.36 23.95
CA THR A 249 -2.32 -3.17 23.45
C THR A 249 -2.85 -1.91 24.14
N LEU A 250 -1.93 -1.08 24.64
CA LEU A 250 -2.21 0.27 25.13
C LEU A 250 -1.70 1.29 24.11
N PHE A 251 -2.58 2.12 23.57
CA PHE A 251 -2.25 3.22 22.67
C PHE A 251 -2.36 4.56 23.42
N LEU A 252 -1.23 5.27 23.47
CA LEU A 252 -1.09 6.58 24.10
C LEU A 252 -1.07 7.66 23.00
N ASP A 253 -2.23 8.24 22.70
CA ASP A 253 -2.33 9.35 21.76
C ASP A 253 -1.86 10.63 22.43
N GLU A 254 -1.14 11.47 21.69
CA GLU A 254 -0.55 12.72 22.20
C GLU A 254 0.36 12.53 23.42
N ILE A 255 1.16 11.45 23.43
CA ILE A 255 2.12 11.14 24.50
C ILE A 255 3.12 12.28 24.79
N GLY A 256 3.37 13.16 23.81
CA GLY A 256 4.23 14.34 23.98
C GLY A 256 3.66 15.40 24.93
N GLU A 257 2.37 15.33 25.25
CA GLU A 257 1.70 16.26 26.18
C GLU A 257 1.82 15.81 27.66
N LEU A 258 2.39 14.63 27.93
CA LEU A 258 2.58 14.16 29.32
C LEU A 258 3.64 14.99 30.05
N GLU A 259 3.33 15.43 31.28
CA GLU A 259 4.29 16.08 32.16
C GLU A 259 5.51 15.18 32.49
N TRP A 260 6.67 15.80 32.73
CA TRP A 260 7.93 15.11 33.02
C TRP A 260 7.87 14.17 34.23
N ASN A 261 7.11 14.53 35.26
CA ASN A 261 6.93 13.73 36.47
C ASN A 261 6.31 12.34 36.21
N ILE A 262 5.54 12.17 35.13
CA ILE A 262 4.92 10.89 34.76
C ILE A 262 5.89 10.01 33.94
N GLN A 263 6.89 10.62 33.31
CA GLN A 263 7.82 9.96 32.40
C GLN A 263 9.06 9.35 33.09
N VAL A 264 9.23 9.58 34.40
CA VAL A 264 10.45 9.23 35.18
C VAL A 264 10.21 8.03 36.09
#